data_AF-A0A3B9A127-F1
#
_entry.id   AF-A0A3B9A127-F1
#
_cell.length_a   1.000
_cell.length_b   1.000
_cell.length_c   1.000
_cell.angle_alpha   90.00
_cell.angle_beta   90.00
_cell.angle_gamma   90.00
#
_symmetry.space_group_name_H-M   'P 1'
#
loop_
_entity.id
_entity.type
_entity.pdbx_description
1 polymer ?
#
loop_
_entity_poly.entity_id
_entity_poly.type
_entity_poly.pdbx_seq_one_letter_code
_entity_poly.pdbx_strand_id
1 'polypeptide(L)'
;MLIDLTENPACTECGLCREVCPVFQIQRQEEYSPRGRAILGSAGIQTLVFYQCTLCRTCRVVCPVGHDPGGEIIRAGLISAGIETEANQMMIANIRQYGNPFGPLAEGELPKTLTCC
;
A
#
# COMPACT_ATOMS: atom_id res chain seq x y z
N MET A 1 16.83 5.57 -5.91
CA MET A 1 16.46 6.45 -7.02
C MET A 1 15.07 6.03 -7.48
N LEU A 2 14.03 6.75 -7.06
CA LEU A 2 12.66 6.52 -7.53
C LEU A 2 12.57 7.17 -8.90
N ILE A 3 12.76 6.38 -9.96
CA ILE A 3 12.55 6.87 -11.32
C ILE A 3 11.03 7.08 -11.43
N ASP A 4 10.52 8.25 -11.81
CA ASP A 4 9.12 8.30 -12.21
C ASP A 4 8.98 7.52 -13.52
N LEU A 5 8.07 6.54 -13.55
CA LEU A 5 7.79 5.81 -14.78
C LEU A 5 6.99 6.74 -15.69
N THR A 6 7.60 7.23 -16.77
CA THR A 6 6.90 8.01 -17.80
C THR A 6 5.81 7.19 -18.50
N GLU A 7 5.98 5.87 -18.53
CA GLU A 7 5.03 4.89 -19.04
C GLU A 7 4.91 3.73 -18.05
N ASN A 8 3.70 3.20 -17.86
CA ASN A 8 3.46 2.01 -17.02
C ASN A 8 2.90 0.88 -17.90
N PRO A 9 3.76 0.02 -18.49
CA PRO A 9 3.32 -1.07 -19.36
C PRO A 9 2.36 -2.02 -18.65
N ALA A 10 1.47 -2.68 -19.40
CA ALA A 10 0.51 -3.62 -18.84
C ALA A 10 1.20 -4.82 -18.16
N CYS A 11 0.63 -5.27 -17.05
CA CYS A 11 1.07 -6.49 -16.36
C CYS A 11 0.87 -7.72 -17.26
N THR A 12 1.89 -8.57 -17.38
CA THR A 12 1.83 -9.84 -18.11
C THR A 12 1.53 -11.05 -17.21
N GLU A 13 1.22 -10.81 -15.94
CA GLU A 13 0.83 -11.81 -14.94
C GLU A 13 1.89 -12.92 -14.65
N CYS A 14 3.14 -12.70 -15.04
CA CYS A 14 4.23 -13.68 -14.90
C CYS A 14 4.54 -14.13 -13.46
N GLY A 15 4.24 -13.29 -12.46
CA GLY A 15 4.38 -13.63 -11.05
C GLY A 15 5.77 -13.40 -10.44
N LEU A 16 6.78 -12.89 -11.16
CA LEU A 16 8.10 -12.63 -10.57
C LEU A 16 8.06 -11.67 -9.37
N CYS A 17 7.17 -10.67 -9.43
CA CYS A 17 6.96 -9.73 -8.35
C CYS A 17 6.35 -10.37 -7.08
N ARG A 18 5.62 -11.48 -7.22
CA ARG A 18 5.02 -12.23 -6.10
C ARG A 18 6.10 -12.80 -5.18
N GLU A 19 7.12 -13.40 -5.76
CA GLU A 19 8.17 -14.11 -5.02
C GLU A 19 9.05 -13.19 -4.16
N VAL A 20 9.14 -11.91 -4.53
CA VAL A 20 9.91 -10.90 -3.78
C VAL A 20 9.07 -10.04 -2.84
N CYS A 21 7.76 -10.27 -2.75
CA CYS A 21 6.88 -9.46 -1.93
C CYS A 21 6.85 -9.97 -0.47
N PRO A 22 7.30 -9.18 0.52
CA PRO A 22 7.33 -9.64 1.91
C PRO A 22 5.93 -9.91 2.47
N VAL A 23 4.92 -9.15 2.03
CA VAL A 23 3.53 -9.34 2.44
C VAL A 23 3.00 -10.68 1.94
N PHE A 24 3.28 -11.03 0.67
CA PHE A 24 2.83 -12.29 0.10
C PHE A 24 3.52 -13.49 0.75
N GLN A 25 4.81 -13.38 1.08
CA GLN A 25 5.56 -14.47 1.75
C GLN A 25 4.91 -14.90 3.08
N ILE A 26 4.27 -13.96 3.78
CA ILE A 26 3.52 -14.22 5.01
C ILE A 26 2.07 -14.62 4.72
N GLN A 27 1.34 -13.81 3.94
CA GLN A 27 -0.11 -13.97 3.75
C GLN A 27 -0.49 -15.15 2.85
N ARG A 28 0.34 -15.45 1.84
CA ARG A 28 0.17 -16.54 0.86
C ARG A 28 -1.16 -16.58 0.10
N GLN A 29 -1.90 -15.46 0.06
CA GLN A 29 -3.08 -15.30 -0.79
C GLN A 29 -2.75 -14.30 -1.91
N GLU A 30 -3.20 -14.61 -3.13
CA GLU A 30 -2.72 -13.95 -4.35
C GLU A 30 -3.08 -12.46 -4.40
N GLU A 31 -4.21 -12.06 -3.82
CA GLU A 31 -4.65 -10.67 -3.71
C GLU A 31 -3.65 -9.77 -2.94
N TYR A 32 -2.87 -10.35 -2.02
CA TYR A 32 -1.80 -9.64 -1.31
C TYR A 32 -0.47 -9.63 -2.07
N SER A 33 -0.36 -10.33 -3.20
CA SER A 33 0.81 -10.26 -4.06
C SER A 33 0.77 -8.98 -4.90
N PRO A 34 1.93 -8.49 -5.41
CA PRO A 34 1.94 -7.36 -6.32
C PRO A 34 1.28 -7.69 -7.66
N ARG A 35 1.32 -8.96 -8.11
CA ARG A 35 0.60 -9.41 -9.30
C ARG A 35 -0.90 -9.35 -9.06
N GLY A 36 -1.39 -9.90 -7.95
CA GLY A 36 -2.81 -9.86 -7.61
C GLY A 36 -3.31 -8.42 -7.50
N ARG A 37 -2.52 -7.52 -6.89
CA ARG A 37 -2.83 -6.07 -6.88
C ARG A 37 -2.89 -5.46 -8.28
N ALA A 38 -1.98 -5.83 -9.19
CA ALA A 38 -2.03 -5.36 -10.57
C ALA A 38 -3.32 -5.83 -11.28
N ILE A 39 -3.70 -7.09 -11.10
CA ILE A 39 -4.94 -7.66 -11.65
C ILE A 39 -6.17 -6.93 -11.07
N LEU A 40 -6.27 -6.82 -9.75
CA LEU A 40 -7.36 -6.12 -9.06
C LEU A 40 -7.46 -4.65 -9.47
N GLY A 41 -6.31 -3.97 -9.58
CA GLY A 41 -6.23 -2.58 -9.99
C GLY A 41 -6.70 -2.40 -11.44
N SER A 42 -6.27 -3.27 -12.35
CA SER A 42 -6.72 -3.24 -13.76
C SER A 42 -8.21 -3.52 -13.92
N ALA A 43 -8.78 -4.35 -13.04
CA ALA A 43 -10.21 -4.65 -12.99
C ALA A 43 -11.04 -3.57 -12.25
N GLY A 44 -10.41 -2.53 -11.70
CA GLY A 44 -11.09 -1.46 -10.98
C GLY A 44 -11.73 -1.91 -9.66
N ILE A 45 -11.27 -3.03 -9.08
CA ILE A 45 -11.82 -3.54 -7.82
C ILE A 45 -11.38 -2.63 -6.68
N GLN A 46 -12.34 -2.04 -5.96
CA GLN A 46 -12.08 -1.20 -4.82
C GLN A 46 -12.07 -2.03 -3.54
N THR A 47 -10.90 -2.20 -2.92
CA THR A 47 -10.72 -3.10 -1.76
C THR A 47 -9.66 -2.58 -0.80
N LEU A 48 -9.82 -2.90 0.50
CA LEU A 48 -8.84 -2.55 1.52
C LEU A 48 -7.52 -3.34 1.39
N VAL A 49 -7.46 -4.40 0.58
CA VAL A 49 -6.24 -5.18 0.32
C VAL A 49 -5.08 -4.29 -0.16
N PHE A 50 -5.36 -3.21 -0.89
CA PHE A 50 -4.32 -2.27 -1.34
C PHE A 50 -3.58 -1.61 -0.17
N TYR A 51 -4.18 -1.48 1.02
CA TYR A 51 -3.54 -0.94 2.22
C TYR A 51 -2.50 -1.89 2.85
N GLN A 52 -2.51 -3.18 2.49
CA GLN A 52 -1.50 -4.13 2.96
C GLN A 52 -0.16 -4.01 2.23
N CYS A 53 -0.10 -3.31 1.08
CA CYS A 53 1.16 -3.05 0.40
C CYS A 53 2.10 -2.21 1.29
N THR A 54 3.33 -2.65 1.54
CA THR A 54 4.29 -1.85 2.34
C THR A 54 4.92 -0.70 1.54
N LEU A 55 4.55 -0.52 0.26
CA LEU A 55 5.14 0.46 -0.66
C LEU A 55 6.66 0.37 -0.76
N CYS A 56 7.24 -0.82 -0.55
CA CYS A 56 8.69 -1.06 -0.63
C CYS A 56 9.23 -1.03 -2.07
N ARG A 57 8.36 -1.19 -3.07
CA ARG A 57 8.65 -1.16 -4.52
C ARG A 57 9.61 -2.24 -5.03
N THR A 58 9.89 -3.29 -4.27
CA THR A 58 10.69 -4.44 -4.76
C THR A 58 10.05 -5.08 -6.00
N CYS A 59 8.71 -5.10 -6.09
CA CYS A 59 7.98 -5.58 -7.25
C CYS A 59 8.35 -4.87 -8.56
N ARG A 60 8.63 -3.56 -8.49
CA ARG A 60 9.03 -2.75 -9.63
C ARG A 60 10.45 -3.06 -10.07
N VAL A 61 11.36 -3.28 -9.12
CA VAL A 61 12.77 -3.60 -9.39
C VAL A 61 12.89 -4.90 -10.19
N VAL A 62 12.06 -5.90 -9.87
CA VAL A 62 12.12 -7.20 -10.54
C VAL A 62 11.19 -7.34 -11.74
N CYS A 63 10.36 -6.34 -12.03
CA CYS A 63 9.38 -6.48 -13.11
C CYS A 63 10.08 -6.48 -14.48
N PRO A 64 9.96 -7.56 -15.29
CA PRO A 64 10.66 -7.63 -16.57
C PRO A 64 10.10 -6.67 -17.62
N VAL A 65 8.84 -6.24 -17.46
CA VAL A 65 8.18 -5.26 -18.35
C VAL A 65 8.12 -3.87 -17.74
N GLY A 66 8.73 -3.65 -16.57
CA GLY A 66 8.72 -2.34 -15.91
C GLY A 66 7.35 -1.88 -15.37
N HIS A 67 6.41 -2.80 -15.16
CA HIS A 67 5.09 -2.48 -14.59
C HIS A 67 5.17 -2.12 -13.09
N ASP A 68 4.43 -1.08 -12.70
CA ASP A 68 4.15 -0.71 -11.32
C ASP A 68 2.66 -0.93 -11.01
N PRO A 69 2.33 -1.75 -9.99
CA PRO A 69 0.94 -1.93 -9.54
C PRO A 69 0.27 -0.65 -9.01
N GLY A 70 0.99 0.47 -8.88
CA GLY A 70 0.40 1.80 -8.64
C GLY A 70 -0.21 1.97 -7.25
N GLY A 71 0.40 1.38 -6.22
CA GLY A 71 -0.17 1.29 -4.87
C GLY A 71 -0.62 2.65 -4.30
N GLU A 72 0.18 3.70 -4.49
CA GLU A 72 -0.12 5.07 -4.04
C GLU A 72 -1.28 5.69 -4.81
N ILE A 73 -1.29 5.54 -6.15
CA ILE A 73 -2.34 6.08 -7.02
C ILE A 73 -3.68 5.41 -6.69
N ILE A 74 -3.68 4.08 -6.55
CA ILE A 74 -4.87 3.32 -6.19
C ILE A 74 -5.38 3.74 -4.82
N ARG A 75 -4.51 3.85 -3.81
CA ARG A 75 -4.91 4.33 -2.48
C ARG A 75 -5.51 5.73 -2.52
N ALA A 76 -4.91 6.67 -3.26
CA ALA A 76 -5.46 8.01 -3.42
C ALA A 76 -6.88 7.99 -4.04
N GLY A 77 -7.10 7.10 -5.01
CA GLY A 77 -8.43 6.84 -5.58
C GLY A 77 -9.42 6.26 -4.55
N LEU A 78 -8.99 5.29 -3.73
CA LEU A 78 -9.81 4.71 -2.66
C LEU A 78 -10.21 5.77 -1.63
N ILE A 79 -9.29 6.63 -1.20
CA ILE A 79 -9.59 7.75 -0.29
C ILE A 79 -10.64 8.69 -0.91
N SER A 80 -10.50 9.02 -2.19
CA SER A 80 -11.46 9.87 -2.91
C SER A 80 -12.86 9.23 -2.99
N ALA A 81 -12.93 7.89 -2.93
CA ALA A 81 -14.17 7.12 -2.86
C ALA A 81 -14.66 6.85 -1.42
N GLY A 82 -13.97 7.37 -0.39
CA GLY A 82 -14.33 7.14 1.02
C GLY A 82 -13.95 5.76 1.56
N ILE A 83 -13.03 5.06 0.89
CA ILE A 83 -12.57 3.71 1.26
C ILE A 83 -11.20 3.80 1.92
N GLU A 84 -11.18 3.66 3.24
CA GLU A 84 -9.99 3.77 4.08
C GLU A 84 -10.08 2.81 5.28
N THR A 85 -8.95 2.50 5.91
CA THR A 85 -8.93 1.73 7.16
C THR A 85 -9.23 2.63 8.37
N GLU A 86 -9.87 2.08 9.41
CA GLU A 86 -10.11 2.80 10.68
C GLU A 86 -8.80 3.30 11.30
N ALA A 87 -7.72 2.52 11.19
CA ALA A 87 -6.40 2.90 11.68
C ALA A 87 -5.86 4.16 10.99
N ASN A 88 -6.00 4.27 9.66
CA ASN A 88 -5.56 5.46 8.93
C ASN A 88 -6.44 6.68 9.24
N GLN A 89 -7.76 6.50 9.37
CA GLN A 89 -8.66 7.57 9.80
C GLN A 89 -8.24 8.13 11.17
N MET A 90 -7.98 7.24 12.13
CA MET A 90 -7.51 7.62 13.47
C MET A 90 -6.15 8.31 13.43
N MET A 91 -5.21 7.77 12.65
CA MET A 91 -3.89 8.37 12.45
C MET A 91 -3.99 9.81 11.95
N ILE A 92 -4.79 10.05 10.91
CA ILE A 92 -4.99 11.37 10.31
C ILE A 92 -5.65 12.32 11.32
N ALA A 93 -6.67 11.85 12.05
CA ALA A 93 -7.32 12.63 13.10
C ALA A 93 -6.32 13.05 14.19
N ASN A 94 -5.49 12.11 14.65
CA ASN A 94 -4.48 12.38 15.66
C ASN A 94 -3.40 13.36 15.17
N ILE A 95 -2.92 13.21 13.93
CA ILE A 95 -1.95 14.15 13.35
C ILE A 95 -2.53 15.57 13.31
N ARG A 96 -3.79 15.71 12.88
CA ARG A 96 -4.45 17.02 12.78
C ARG A 96 -4.70 17.66 14.14
N GLN A 97 -5.01 16.86 15.16
CA GLN A 97 -5.37 17.37 16.48
C GLN A 97 -4.17 17.56 17.41
N TYR A 98 -3.21 16.64 17.40
CA TYR A 98 -2.10 16.56 18.37
C TYR A 98 -0.71 16.70 17.73
N GLY A 99 -0.62 16.83 16.40
CA GLY A 99 0.65 16.94 15.68
C GLY A 99 1.45 15.64 15.57
N ASN A 100 0.85 14.50 15.94
CA ASN A 100 1.50 13.18 15.90
C ASN A 100 0.45 12.06 15.65
N PRO A 101 0.83 10.88 15.13
CA PRO A 101 -0.15 9.84 14.77
C PRO A 101 -0.74 9.11 15.98
N PHE A 102 -0.06 9.13 17.13
CA PHE A 102 -0.35 8.28 18.27
C PHE A 102 -1.39 8.86 19.24
N GLY A 103 -1.79 10.12 19.05
CA GLY A 103 -2.77 10.80 19.89
C GLY A 103 -2.11 11.65 20.98
N PRO A 104 -2.80 11.93 22.10
CA PRO A 104 -2.21 12.66 23.22
C PRO A 104 -1.15 11.80 23.91
N LEU A 105 0.06 12.36 24.08
CA LEU A 105 1.18 11.72 24.77
C LEU A 105 1.82 12.73 25.74
N ALA A 106 2.15 12.27 26.95
CA ALA A 106 3.05 13.00 27.83
C ALA A 106 4.51 12.87 27.37
N GLU A 107 5.37 13.78 27.81
CA GLU A 107 6.81 13.71 27.52
C GLU A 107 7.40 12.40 28.06
N GLY A 108 8.05 11.63 27.17
CA GLY A 108 8.62 10.32 27.50
C GLY A 108 7.61 9.16 27.55
N GLU A 109 6.32 9.39 27.32
CA GLU A 109 5.32 8.33 27.25
C GLU A 109 5.43 7.53 25.95
N LEU A 110 5.36 6.21 26.07
CA LEU A 110 5.29 5.31 24.91
C LEU A 110 3.83 5.12 24.46
N PRO A 111 3.53 5.23 23.16
CA PRO A 111 2.20 4.96 22.62
C PRO A 111 1.68 3.57 22.99
N LYS A 112 0.46 3.51 23.54
CA LYS A 112 -0.23 2.24 23.82
C LYS A 112 -0.86 1.62 22.57
N THR A 113 -1.25 2.48 21.63
CA THR A 113 -1.85 2.08 20.36
C THR A 113 -1.03 2.65 19.23
N LEU A 114 -0.60 1.77 18.33
CA LEU A 114 0.06 2.17 17.10
C LEU A 114 -1.01 2.26 16.01
N THR A 115 -1.31 3.48 15.63
CA THR A 115 -2.18 3.84 14.50
C THR A 115 -1.36 4.08 13.23
N CYS A 116 -0.08 3.69 13.22
CA CYS A 116 0.83 3.91 12.10
C CYS A 116 0.76 2.76 11.09
N CYS A 117 0.32 3.10 9.88
CA CYS A 117 0.28 2.32 8.63
C CYS A 117 -0.67 1.11 8.58
#